data_AF-A0A517TLR4-F1
#
_entry.id   AF-A0A517TLR4-F1
#
_cell.length_a   1.000
_cell.length_b   1.000
_cell.length_c   1.000
_cell.angle_alpha   90.00
_cell.angle_beta   90.00
_cell.angle_gamma   90.00
#
_symmetry.space_group_name_H-M   'P 1'
#
loop_
_entity.id
_entity.type
_entity.pdbx_description
1 polymer ?
#
loop_
_entity_poly.entity_id
_entity_poly.type
_entity_poly.pdbx_seq_one_letter_code
_entity_poly.pdbx_strand_id
1 'polypeptide(L)'
;MPPITVLANWLLRLPLLWGGLATLGFYACLQSGPINSPLLTRYFASHPVEWVATLLFFIGMAALGLRLSNLLGQLGAVKLQPLGPIQPGGQPASDAESLLAKLSGLSAPLRRTTLVRRLRDALEYVRDTGSADTLEEQLDRLVVIDRDHVSTGYALPRLVRATLPIIGMIGTVIGITLAVGELSTEDMEASIGAVTGALSVAFDTTAQAMSLMLVLWFAMFTVERVEERLLDEVDLATGRALVGRFQVYGSQNDPNVAAVRRMSEQVVESVDKLSANQQETLQSLLGDMQRKWQTTTESTGELLTSTLTAGLRDGLRDHATGLNTGVETQLASLNASLNDQQAHVASAVREQLASLEKLQTEYAERLQTTTDQQTSRIVSGADGVLGNLRDGLERMAELLVEALQKHGETLTTAEHELASENRRHLGEVEAALGEAMVVSADRQEKLVRQSESVLREMQQALVSAAGATIDHQNELVKQGEILLKVVDSTGQVQRLEDSLNRNLDTLGRTHKLDETLMSLSAAIQLLSARTGREMDAPVALSNKAA
;
A
#
# COMPACT_ATOMS: atom_id res chain seq x y z
N MET A 1 4.18 -35.01 17.26
CA MET A 1 3.92 -36.43 17.59
C MET A 1 4.92 -37.28 16.83
N PRO A 2 5.56 -38.30 17.45
CA PRO A 2 6.61 -39.08 16.81
C PRO A 2 6.08 -39.93 15.64
N PRO A 3 6.88 -40.19 14.60
CA PRO A 3 6.44 -40.81 13.35
C PRO A 3 5.86 -42.23 13.54
N ILE A 4 6.33 -42.96 14.55
CA ILE A 4 5.84 -44.31 14.91
C ILE A 4 4.36 -44.28 15.33
N THR A 5 3.94 -43.23 16.05
CA THR A 5 2.53 -43.08 16.45
C THR A 5 1.61 -42.70 15.29
N VAL A 6 2.13 -42.02 14.27
CA VAL A 6 1.36 -41.66 13.07
C VAL A 6 1.10 -42.91 12.22
N LEU A 7 2.13 -43.73 12.04
CA LEU A 7 2.03 -44.96 11.24
C LEU A 7 1.17 -46.02 11.93
N ALA A 8 1.29 -46.17 13.24
CA ALA A 8 0.40 -47.04 14.04
C ALA A 8 -1.06 -46.55 14.00
N ASN A 9 -1.31 -45.25 14.13
CA ASN A 9 -2.66 -44.68 14.07
C ASN A 9 -3.26 -44.75 12.65
N TRP A 10 -2.42 -44.68 11.61
CA TRP A 10 -2.84 -44.92 10.23
C TRP A 10 -3.21 -46.39 10.00
N LEU A 11 -2.38 -47.32 10.48
CA LEU A 11 -2.62 -48.76 10.37
C LEU A 11 -3.90 -49.18 11.12
N LEU A 12 -4.12 -48.63 12.32
CA LEU A 12 -5.32 -48.87 13.14
C LEU A 12 -6.60 -48.31 12.51
N ARG A 13 -6.51 -47.43 11.51
CA ARG A 13 -7.66 -46.88 10.80
C ARG A 13 -8.00 -47.63 9.52
N LEU A 14 -7.22 -48.63 9.13
CA LEU A 14 -7.49 -49.44 7.94
C LEU A 14 -8.63 -50.43 8.23
N PRO A 15 -9.77 -50.34 7.53
CA PRO A 15 -10.88 -51.28 7.70
C PRO A 15 -10.51 -52.71 7.33
N LEU A 16 -9.52 -52.89 6.45
CA LEU A 16 -9.03 -54.19 6.02
C LEU A 16 -8.45 -55.01 7.19
N LEU A 17 -7.72 -54.34 8.10
CA LEU A 17 -7.08 -55.01 9.24
C LEU A 17 -8.14 -55.50 10.23
N TRP A 18 -9.06 -54.62 10.61
CA TRP A 18 -10.15 -54.97 11.53
C TRP A 18 -11.13 -55.97 10.92
N GLY A 19 -11.45 -55.84 9.63
CA GLY A 19 -12.28 -56.81 8.92
C GLY A 19 -11.62 -58.18 8.80
N GLY A 20 -10.32 -58.23 8.48
CA GLY A 20 -9.56 -59.47 8.45
C GLY A 20 -9.47 -60.13 9.83
N LEU A 21 -9.17 -59.36 10.88
CA LEU A 21 -9.12 -59.84 12.25
C LEU A 21 -10.48 -60.34 12.74
N ALA A 22 -11.56 -59.62 12.43
CA ALA A 22 -12.92 -60.05 12.72
C ALA A 22 -13.29 -61.36 11.99
N THR A 23 -12.84 -61.51 10.75
CA THR A 23 -13.05 -62.74 9.96
C THR A 23 -12.30 -63.92 10.58
N LEU A 24 -11.02 -63.73 10.93
CA LEU A 24 -10.22 -64.75 11.63
C LEU A 24 -10.84 -65.11 12.98
N GLY A 25 -11.28 -64.11 13.76
CA GLY A 25 -11.95 -64.31 15.03
C GLY A 25 -13.27 -65.08 14.88
N PHE A 26 -14.05 -64.78 13.84
CA PHE A 26 -15.29 -65.51 13.50
C PHE A 26 -15.02 -66.98 13.19
N TYR A 27 -14.05 -67.28 12.31
CA TYR A 27 -13.69 -68.67 12.00
C TYR A 27 -13.05 -69.41 13.19
N ALA A 28 -12.25 -68.72 14.00
CA ALA A 28 -11.70 -69.29 15.24
C ALA A 28 -12.81 -69.64 16.23
N CYS A 29 -13.85 -68.80 16.37
CA CYS A 29 -15.02 -69.10 17.21
C CYS A 29 -15.88 -70.23 16.61
N LEU A 30 -15.98 -70.32 15.29
CA LEU A 30 -16.69 -71.41 14.61
C LEU A 30 -15.99 -72.76 14.86
N GLN A 31 -14.66 -72.79 14.80
CA GLN A 31 -13.85 -74.00 15.03
C GLN A 31 -13.71 -74.39 16.51
N SER A 32 -13.66 -73.40 17.42
CA SER A 32 -13.40 -73.63 18.86
C SER A 32 -14.66 -74.02 19.67
N GLY A 33 -15.85 -74.10 19.05
CA GLY A 33 -17.06 -74.63 19.66
C GLY A 33 -18.15 -73.66 20.21
N PRO A 34 -17.92 -72.37 20.56
CA PRO A 34 -18.95 -71.56 21.22
C PRO A 34 -20.13 -71.15 20.32
N ILE A 35 -19.96 -71.17 18.99
CA ILE A 35 -21.00 -70.80 18.00
C ILE A 35 -21.26 -71.97 17.03
N ASN A 36 -20.94 -73.20 17.44
CA ASN A 36 -20.97 -74.36 16.56
C ASN A 36 -22.42 -74.82 16.28
N SER A 37 -23.07 -74.13 15.34
CA SER A 37 -24.35 -74.54 14.77
C SER A 37 -24.11 -75.19 13.41
N PRO A 38 -24.76 -76.33 13.11
CA PRO A 38 -24.62 -77.01 11.82
C PRO A 38 -24.96 -76.10 10.63
N LEU A 39 -25.89 -75.16 10.83
CA LEU A 39 -26.30 -74.18 9.81
C LEU A 39 -25.19 -73.17 9.51
N LEU A 40 -24.52 -72.62 10.53
CA LEU A 40 -23.43 -71.65 10.30
C LEU A 40 -22.24 -72.31 9.62
N THR A 41 -21.88 -73.54 10.01
CA THR A 41 -20.81 -74.29 9.34
C THR A 41 -21.17 -74.58 7.89
N ARG A 42 -22.44 -74.89 7.59
CA ARG A 42 -22.92 -75.09 6.22
C ARG A 42 -22.82 -73.82 5.37
N TYR A 43 -23.30 -72.68 5.86
CA TYR A 43 -23.36 -71.44 5.08
C TYR A 43 -22.06 -70.63 5.04
N PHE A 44 -21.10 -70.87 5.95
CA PHE A 44 -19.88 -70.06 6.04
C PHE A 44 -18.59 -70.85 5.82
N ALA A 45 -18.61 -72.18 5.88
CA ALA A 45 -17.39 -73.00 5.82
C ALA A 45 -17.41 -74.08 4.73
N SER A 46 -18.44 -74.14 3.88
CA SER A 46 -18.60 -75.23 2.91
C SER A 46 -17.81 -74.98 1.62
N HIS A 47 -17.65 -73.72 1.19
CA HIS A 47 -17.00 -73.40 -0.08
C HIS A 47 -16.12 -72.13 0.00
N PRO A 48 -15.00 -72.04 -0.73
CA PRO A 48 -14.12 -70.85 -0.70
C PRO A 48 -14.80 -69.53 -1.04
N VAL A 49 -15.85 -69.57 -1.87
CA VAL A 49 -16.66 -68.38 -2.21
C VAL A 49 -17.33 -67.80 -0.97
N GLU A 50 -17.79 -68.65 -0.05
CA GLU A 50 -18.39 -68.24 1.23
C GLU A 50 -17.36 -67.54 2.12
N TRP A 51 -16.10 -68.00 2.09
CA TRP A 51 -14.99 -67.36 2.82
C TRP A 51 -14.73 -65.95 2.32
N VAL A 52 -14.69 -65.76 1.00
CA VAL A 52 -14.48 -64.45 0.39
C VAL A 52 -15.66 -63.51 0.67
N ALA A 53 -16.90 -63.99 0.55
CA ALA A 53 -18.10 -63.21 0.86
C ALA A 53 -18.11 -62.77 2.34
N THR A 54 -17.76 -63.67 3.25
CA THR A 54 -17.67 -63.40 4.69
C THR A 54 -16.58 -62.37 5.01
N LEU A 55 -15.40 -62.51 4.40
CA LEU A 55 -14.30 -61.57 4.57
C LEU A 55 -14.71 -60.16 4.12
N LEU A 56 -15.30 -60.04 2.93
CA LEU A 56 -15.78 -58.76 2.42
C LEU A 56 -16.86 -58.15 3.31
N PHE A 57 -17.79 -58.97 3.80
CA PHE A 57 -18.81 -58.53 4.75
C PHE A 57 -18.19 -57.93 6.02
N PHE A 58 -17.24 -58.64 6.65
CA PHE A 58 -16.59 -58.13 7.86
C PHE A 58 -15.74 -56.89 7.60
N ILE A 59 -15.10 -56.77 6.44
CA ILE A 59 -14.41 -55.53 6.02
C ILE A 59 -15.42 -54.37 5.91
N GLY A 60 -16.57 -54.61 5.28
CA GLY A 60 -17.65 -53.63 5.17
C GLY A 60 -18.18 -53.20 6.54
N MET A 61 -18.46 -54.16 7.42
CA MET A 61 -18.93 -53.91 8.79
C MET A 61 -17.88 -53.17 9.63
N ALA A 62 -16.61 -53.51 9.52
CA ALA A 62 -15.52 -52.81 10.21
C ALA A 62 -15.38 -51.36 9.73
N ALA A 63 -15.47 -51.13 8.42
CA ALA A 63 -15.45 -49.78 7.85
C ALA A 63 -16.59 -48.91 8.41
N LEU A 64 -17.80 -49.46 8.44
CA LEU A 64 -18.98 -48.79 8.99
C LEU A 64 -18.87 -48.57 10.51
N GLY A 65 -18.35 -49.55 11.26
CA GLY A 65 -18.18 -49.45 12.72
C GLY A 65 -17.17 -48.38 13.12
N LEU A 66 -16.01 -48.32 12.46
CA LEU A 66 -15.02 -47.25 12.68
C LEU A 66 -15.62 -45.88 12.37
N ARG A 67 -16.36 -45.76 11.28
CA ARG A 67 -17.04 -44.51 10.93
C ARG A 67 -18.08 -44.12 11.97
N LEU A 68 -18.93 -45.05 12.40
CA LEU A 68 -19.95 -44.82 13.42
C LEU A 68 -19.33 -44.36 14.75
N SER A 69 -18.22 -44.96 15.19
CA SER A 69 -17.52 -44.49 16.41
C SER A 69 -17.01 -43.04 16.30
N ASN A 70 -16.51 -42.66 15.12
CA ASN A 70 -16.06 -41.29 14.88
C ASN A 70 -17.25 -40.32 14.85
N LEU A 71 -18.37 -40.71 14.25
CA LEU A 71 -19.60 -39.91 14.21
C LEU A 71 -20.17 -39.68 15.60
N LEU A 72 -20.24 -40.72 16.44
CA LEU A 72 -20.70 -40.61 17.82
C LEU A 72 -19.80 -39.69 18.65
N GLY A 73 -18.48 -39.78 18.47
CA GLY A 73 -17.53 -38.85 19.09
C GLY A 73 -17.75 -37.39 18.66
N GLN A 74 -18.06 -37.17 17.39
CA GLN A 74 -18.39 -35.84 16.86
C GLN A 74 -19.73 -35.31 17.38
N LEU A 75 -20.76 -36.18 17.50
CA LEU A 75 -22.07 -35.80 18.04
C LEU A 75 -21.96 -35.25 19.47
N GLY A 76 -21.08 -35.84 20.28
CA GLY A 76 -20.75 -35.33 21.61
C GLY A 76 -20.00 -33.99 21.55
N ALA A 77 -19.12 -33.81 20.57
CA ALA A 77 -18.34 -32.59 20.39
C ALA A 77 -19.18 -31.37 19.96
N VAL A 78 -20.29 -31.58 19.24
CA VAL A 78 -21.18 -30.48 18.80
C VAL A 78 -21.84 -29.75 19.97
N LYS A 79 -21.97 -30.40 21.14
CA LYS A 79 -22.49 -29.76 22.35
C LYS A 79 -21.52 -28.75 22.97
N LEU A 80 -20.23 -28.81 22.63
CA LEU A 80 -19.30 -27.76 23.02
C LEU A 80 -19.57 -26.52 22.17
N GLN A 81 -19.75 -25.37 22.82
CA GLN A 81 -19.86 -24.08 22.15
C GLN A 81 -18.47 -23.41 22.12
N PRO A 82 -17.65 -23.63 21.08
CA PRO A 82 -16.24 -23.21 21.08
C PRO A 82 -16.04 -21.69 21.05
N LEU A 83 -17.02 -20.93 20.54
CA LEU A 83 -16.92 -19.48 20.34
C LEU A 83 -17.52 -18.66 21.49
N GLY A 84 -18.15 -19.29 22.49
CA GLY A 84 -18.85 -18.61 23.59
C GLY A 84 -20.13 -17.87 23.15
N PRO A 85 -20.75 -17.05 24.02
CA PRO A 85 -21.98 -16.32 23.72
C PRO A 85 -21.76 -15.18 22.71
N ILE A 86 -22.83 -14.79 22.00
CA ILE A 86 -22.85 -13.62 21.13
C ILE A 86 -22.86 -12.37 22.01
N GLN A 87 -22.00 -11.39 21.71
CA GLN A 87 -21.99 -10.12 22.44
C GLN A 87 -23.19 -9.26 22.03
N PRO A 88 -23.89 -8.62 22.96
CA PRO A 88 -25.04 -7.75 22.64
C PRO A 88 -24.57 -6.56 21.80
N GLY A 89 -25.22 -6.34 20.65
CA GLY A 89 -24.87 -5.29 19.69
C GLY A 89 -24.03 -5.77 18.49
N GLY A 90 -23.61 -7.04 18.45
CA GLY A 90 -22.82 -7.61 17.36
C GLY A 90 -21.35 -7.18 17.41
N GLN A 91 -20.46 -8.04 16.95
CA GLN A 91 -19.02 -7.80 16.87
C GLN A 91 -18.65 -7.25 15.48
N PRO A 92 -17.67 -6.34 15.35
CA PRO A 92 -17.15 -5.93 14.04
C PRO A 92 -16.51 -7.13 13.32
N ALA A 93 -16.48 -7.10 11.99
CA ALA A 93 -15.86 -8.16 11.18
C ALA A 93 -14.37 -8.38 11.51
N SER A 94 -13.68 -7.35 12.03
CA SER A 94 -12.29 -7.45 12.52
C SER A 94 -12.11 -8.46 13.66
N ASP A 95 -13.15 -8.71 14.45
CA ASP A 95 -13.07 -9.66 15.56
C ASP A 95 -13.01 -11.12 15.08
N ALA A 96 -13.28 -11.38 13.79
CA ALA A 96 -13.16 -12.71 13.19
C ALA A 96 -11.75 -13.31 13.39
N GLU A 97 -10.69 -12.50 13.34
CA GLU A 97 -9.32 -12.98 13.57
C GLU A 97 -9.12 -13.48 15.01
N SER A 98 -9.71 -12.80 15.99
CA SER A 98 -9.67 -13.23 17.40
C SER A 98 -10.44 -14.54 17.62
N LEU A 99 -11.54 -14.73 16.88
CA LEU A 99 -12.35 -15.95 16.93
C LEU A 99 -11.63 -17.13 16.26
N LEU A 100 -10.94 -16.88 15.14
CA LEU A 100 -10.06 -17.86 14.48
C LEU A 100 -8.92 -18.28 15.41
N ALA A 101 -8.31 -17.35 16.14
CA ALA A 101 -7.28 -17.66 17.14
C ALA A 101 -7.81 -18.54 18.28
N LYS A 102 -9.06 -18.34 18.73
CA LYS A 102 -9.70 -19.22 19.72
C LYS A 102 -9.92 -20.63 19.17
N LEU A 103 -10.35 -20.76 17.91
CA LEU A 103 -10.54 -22.07 17.28
C LEU A 103 -9.21 -22.80 17.03
N SER A 104 -8.14 -22.08 16.71
CA SER A 104 -6.82 -22.67 16.50
C SER A 104 -6.18 -23.17 17.82
N GLY A 105 -6.52 -22.54 18.95
CA GLY A 105 -6.13 -22.95 20.30
C GLY A 105 -6.78 -24.24 20.81
N LEU A 106 -7.83 -24.75 20.14
CA LEU A 106 -8.48 -26.01 20.53
C LEU A 106 -7.59 -27.23 20.33
N SER A 107 -7.89 -28.31 21.06
CA SER A 107 -7.15 -29.57 20.96
C SER A 107 -7.24 -30.16 19.54
N ALA A 108 -6.17 -30.84 19.11
CA ALA A 108 -6.07 -31.43 17.77
C ALA A 108 -7.27 -32.29 17.30
N PRO A 109 -7.92 -33.13 18.15
CA PRO A 109 -9.10 -33.88 17.74
C PRO A 109 -10.34 -32.99 17.54
N LEU A 110 -10.53 -31.95 18.35
CA LEU A 110 -11.66 -31.01 18.21
C LEU A 110 -11.54 -30.19 16.92
N ARG A 111 -10.34 -29.76 16.55
CA ARG A 111 -10.09 -29.03 15.29
C ARG A 111 -10.39 -29.82 14.02
N ARG A 112 -10.47 -31.16 14.12
CA ARG A 112 -10.79 -32.05 12.99
C ARG A 112 -12.27 -32.35 12.85
N THR A 113 -13.10 -31.89 13.79
CA THR A 113 -14.55 -32.07 13.71
C THR A 113 -15.13 -31.19 12.61
N THR A 114 -16.23 -31.65 11.99
CA THR A 114 -16.92 -30.90 10.93
C THR A 114 -17.39 -29.53 11.43
N LEU A 115 -17.84 -29.44 12.69
CA LEU A 115 -18.24 -28.16 13.31
C LEU A 115 -17.11 -27.13 13.33
N VAL A 116 -15.94 -27.49 13.88
CA VAL A 116 -14.82 -26.53 14.02
C VAL A 116 -14.25 -26.17 12.65
N ARG A 117 -14.18 -27.13 11.72
CA ARG A 117 -13.79 -26.86 10.34
C ARG A 117 -14.74 -25.85 9.69
N ARG A 118 -16.04 -26.08 9.75
CA ARG A 118 -17.05 -25.20 9.15
C ARG A 118 -17.06 -23.80 9.78
N LEU A 119 -16.96 -23.70 11.11
CA LEU A 119 -16.84 -22.43 11.82
C LEU A 119 -15.59 -21.67 11.38
N ARG A 120 -14.45 -22.35 11.24
CA ARG A 120 -13.21 -21.74 10.78
C ARG A 120 -13.35 -21.24 9.35
N ASP A 121 -13.83 -22.08 8.44
CA ASP A 121 -13.95 -21.74 7.01
C ASP A 121 -14.94 -20.55 6.81
N ALA A 122 -16.00 -20.47 7.62
CA ALA A 122 -16.91 -19.33 7.64
C ALA A 122 -16.28 -18.05 8.22
N LEU A 123 -15.46 -18.16 9.28
CA LEU A 123 -14.75 -17.01 9.86
C LEU A 123 -13.60 -16.53 8.97
N GLU A 124 -12.92 -17.43 8.27
CA GLU A 124 -11.92 -17.09 7.24
C GLU A 124 -12.58 -16.29 6.12
N TYR A 125 -13.78 -16.68 5.68
CA TYR A 125 -14.54 -15.90 4.70
C TYR A 125 -14.86 -14.48 5.18
N VAL A 126 -15.28 -14.31 6.43
CA VAL A 126 -15.56 -12.98 7.01
C VAL A 126 -14.28 -12.14 7.11
N ARG A 127 -13.15 -12.75 7.50
CA ARG A 127 -11.85 -12.08 7.53
C ARG A 127 -11.43 -11.61 6.13
N ASP A 128 -11.55 -12.48 5.14
CA ASP A 128 -11.08 -12.22 3.78
C ASP A 128 -11.99 -11.21 3.05
N THR A 129 -13.30 -11.24 3.32
CA THR A 129 -14.27 -10.30 2.74
C THR A 129 -14.32 -8.97 3.50
N GLY A 130 -13.93 -8.97 4.78
CA GLY A 130 -14.06 -7.81 5.67
C GLY A 130 -15.50 -7.45 6.03
N SER A 131 -16.48 -8.29 5.68
CA SER A 131 -17.90 -8.12 6.00
C SER A 131 -18.58 -9.47 6.24
N ALA A 132 -19.69 -9.45 6.99
CA ALA A 132 -20.54 -10.61 7.27
C ALA A 132 -21.89 -10.56 6.54
N ASP A 133 -22.08 -9.64 5.58
CA ASP A 133 -23.38 -9.43 4.90
C ASP A 133 -23.88 -10.68 4.14
N THR A 134 -22.98 -11.47 3.57
CA THR A 134 -23.27 -12.71 2.81
C THR A 134 -23.00 -13.98 3.63
N LEU A 135 -22.83 -13.86 4.95
CA LEU A 135 -22.41 -14.98 5.78
C LEU A 135 -23.43 -16.13 5.75
N GLU A 136 -24.72 -15.84 5.75
CA GLU A 136 -25.77 -16.86 5.68
C GLU A 136 -25.72 -17.64 4.36
N GLU A 137 -25.59 -16.96 3.21
CA GLU A 137 -25.43 -17.64 1.90
C GLU A 137 -24.17 -18.51 1.86
N GLN A 138 -23.07 -18.02 2.44
CA GLN A 138 -21.84 -18.79 2.53
C GLN A 138 -21.99 -20.00 3.46
N LEU A 139 -22.75 -19.88 4.55
CA LEU A 139 -23.05 -21.01 5.43
C LEU A 139 -23.86 -22.07 4.68
N ASP A 140 -24.86 -21.69 3.89
CA ASP A 140 -25.64 -22.61 3.05
C ASP A 140 -24.76 -23.33 2.02
N ARG A 141 -23.84 -22.60 1.38
CA ARG A 141 -22.85 -23.18 0.47
C ARG A 141 -21.98 -24.22 1.16
N LEU A 142 -21.53 -23.93 2.39
CA LEU A 142 -20.73 -24.87 3.18
C LEU A 142 -21.51 -26.13 3.57
N VAL A 143 -22.85 -26.06 3.77
CA VAL A 143 -23.70 -27.27 3.98
C VAL A 143 -23.57 -28.21 2.79
N VAL A 144 -23.69 -27.67 1.58
CA VAL A 144 -23.65 -28.47 0.34
C VAL A 144 -22.29 -29.13 0.19
N ILE A 145 -21.21 -28.38 0.42
CA ILE A 145 -19.83 -28.88 0.37
C ILE A 145 -19.62 -30.02 1.38
N ASP A 146 -20.06 -29.86 2.63
CA ASP A 146 -19.92 -30.90 3.65
C ASP A 146 -20.72 -32.16 3.31
N ARG A 147 -21.93 -32.02 2.74
CA ARG A 147 -22.75 -33.17 2.29
C ARG A 147 -22.07 -33.93 1.14
N ASP A 148 -21.46 -33.23 0.19
CA ASP A 148 -20.69 -33.85 -0.90
C ASP A 148 -19.46 -34.61 -0.38
N HIS A 149 -18.74 -34.04 0.59
CA HIS A 149 -17.59 -34.71 1.23
C HIS A 149 -17.99 -36.01 1.92
N VAL A 150 -19.13 -36.02 2.63
CA VAL A 150 -19.63 -37.23 3.29
C VAL A 150 -19.90 -38.35 2.28
N SER A 151 -20.46 -38.01 1.12
CA SER A 151 -20.76 -38.98 0.06
C SER A 151 -19.50 -39.72 -0.44
N THR A 152 -18.37 -39.01 -0.53
CA THR A 152 -17.09 -39.56 -1.00
C THR A 152 -16.54 -40.62 -0.05
N GLY A 153 -16.75 -40.46 1.27
CA GLY A 153 -16.28 -41.42 2.27
C GLY A 153 -16.95 -42.79 2.21
N TYR A 154 -18.08 -42.93 1.51
CA TYR A 154 -18.83 -44.19 1.40
C TYR A 154 -18.41 -45.08 0.22
N ALA A 155 -17.36 -44.70 -0.53
CA ALA A 155 -16.91 -45.45 -1.69
C ALA A 155 -16.63 -46.94 -1.39
N LEU A 156 -15.86 -47.24 -0.35
CA LEU A 156 -15.47 -48.61 -0.01
C LEU A 156 -16.67 -49.48 0.46
N PRO A 157 -17.50 -49.08 1.45
CA PRO A 157 -18.70 -49.85 1.81
C PRO A 157 -19.68 -50.04 0.64
N ARG A 158 -19.84 -49.03 -0.22
CA ARG A 158 -20.69 -49.13 -1.42
C ARG A 158 -20.14 -50.14 -2.42
N LEU A 159 -18.83 -50.14 -2.64
CA LEU A 159 -18.15 -51.12 -3.49
C LEU A 159 -18.36 -52.54 -2.95
N VAL A 160 -18.05 -52.77 -1.67
CA VAL A 160 -18.22 -54.08 -1.01
C VAL A 160 -19.67 -54.58 -1.14
N ARG A 161 -20.65 -53.72 -0.85
CA ARG A 161 -22.07 -54.05 -0.98
C ARG A 161 -22.47 -54.37 -2.43
N ALA A 162 -21.89 -53.68 -3.41
CA ALA A 162 -22.14 -53.95 -4.83
C ALA A 162 -21.47 -55.24 -5.33
N THR A 163 -20.37 -55.67 -4.71
CA THR A 163 -19.63 -56.89 -5.09
C THR A 163 -20.22 -58.18 -4.50
N LEU A 164 -20.87 -58.13 -3.32
CA LEU A 164 -21.47 -59.31 -2.69
C LEU A 164 -22.42 -60.11 -3.61
N PRO A 165 -23.35 -59.49 -4.36
CA PRO A 165 -24.20 -60.22 -5.32
C PRO A 165 -23.43 -60.91 -6.45
N ILE A 166 -22.36 -60.27 -6.94
CA ILE A 166 -21.52 -60.82 -8.00
C ILE A 166 -20.82 -62.09 -7.48
N ILE A 167 -20.33 -62.07 -6.24
CA ILE A 167 -19.72 -63.23 -5.60
C ILE A 167 -20.73 -64.34 -5.37
N GLY A 168 -21.95 -64.00 -4.94
CA GLY A 168 -23.05 -64.96 -4.83
C GLY A 168 -23.35 -65.65 -6.17
N MET A 169 -23.46 -64.86 -7.24
CA MET A 169 -23.67 -65.38 -8.61
C MET A 169 -22.52 -66.27 -9.08
N ILE A 170 -21.26 -65.90 -8.78
CA ILE A 170 -20.09 -66.75 -9.07
C ILE A 170 -20.22 -68.09 -8.34
N GLY A 171 -20.66 -68.08 -7.08
CA GLY A 171 -20.96 -69.30 -6.33
C GLY A 171 -22.01 -70.17 -7.01
N THR A 172 -23.10 -69.56 -7.51
CA THR A 172 -24.13 -70.28 -8.28
C THR A 172 -23.57 -70.90 -9.56
N VAL A 173 -22.78 -70.14 -10.32
CA VAL A 173 -22.17 -70.61 -11.58
C VAL A 173 -21.23 -71.79 -11.34
N ILE A 174 -20.40 -71.71 -10.29
CA ILE A 174 -19.48 -72.79 -9.91
C ILE A 174 -20.29 -74.03 -9.50
N GLY A 175 -21.28 -73.89 -8.63
CA GLY A 175 -22.06 -75.04 -8.16
C GLY A 175 -22.89 -75.71 -9.27
N ILE A 176 -23.46 -74.94 -10.21
CA ILE A 176 -24.15 -75.50 -11.38
C ILE A 176 -23.16 -76.21 -12.32
N THR A 177 -21.97 -75.64 -12.54
CA THR A 177 -20.95 -76.24 -13.42
C THR A 177 -20.42 -77.56 -12.83
N LEU A 178 -20.23 -77.62 -11.50
CA LEU A 178 -19.90 -78.86 -10.79
C LEU A 178 -21.01 -79.89 -10.93
N ALA A 179 -22.28 -79.49 -10.74
CA ALA A 179 -23.43 -80.37 -10.90
C ALA A 179 -23.51 -80.97 -12.31
N VAL A 180 -23.26 -80.17 -13.35
CA VAL A 180 -23.22 -80.64 -14.75
C VAL A 180 -22.07 -81.63 -14.99
N GLY A 181 -20.91 -81.43 -14.34
CA GLY A 181 -19.76 -82.31 -14.46
C GLY A 181 -19.92 -83.68 -13.77
N GLU A 182 -20.78 -83.78 -12.76
CA GLU A 182 -21.02 -85.00 -11.98
C GLU A 182 -22.14 -85.89 -12.53
N LEU A 183 -22.82 -85.45 -13.60
CA LEU A 183 -23.82 -86.24 -14.32
C LEU A 183 -23.16 -87.39 -15.11
N SER A 184 -23.03 -88.56 -14.49
CA SER A 184 -22.69 -89.81 -15.18
C SER A 184 -23.94 -90.58 -15.60
N THR A 185 -23.91 -91.14 -16.81
CA THR A 185 -25.00 -91.99 -17.35
C THR A 185 -24.90 -93.45 -16.92
N GLU A 186 -23.78 -93.84 -16.30
CA GLU A 186 -23.49 -95.22 -15.91
C GLU A 186 -23.97 -95.55 -14.49
N ASP A 187 -23.91 -94.58 -13.55
CA ASP A 187 -24.30 -94.74 -12.14
C ASP A 187 -25.28 -93.64 -11.68
N MET A 188 -26.54 -93.74 -12.12
CA MET A 188 -27.58 -92.73 -11.91
C MET A 188 -27.87 -92.43 -10.42
N GLU A 189 -27.79 -93.44 -9.56
CA GLU A 189 -28.12 -93.29 -8.13
C GLU A 189 -27.02 -92.53 -7.37
N ALA A 190 -25.75 -92.73 -7.74
CA ALA A 190 -24.62 -91.99 -7.20
C ALA A 190 -24.54 -90.57 -7.77
N SER A 191 -24.87 -90.38 -9.06
CA SER A 191 -24.83 -89.06 -9.70
C SER A 191 -25.92 -88.11 -9.19
N ILE A 192 -27.10 -88.61 -8.80
CA ILE A 192 -28.13 -87.77 -8.14
C ILE A 192 -27.60 -87.18 -6.83
N GLY A 193 -26.93 -87.97 -5.99
CA GLY A 193 -26.35 -87.50 -4.73
C GLY A 193 -25.31 -86.40 -4.95
N ALA A 194 -24.39 -86.62 -5.88
CA ALA A 194 -23.34 -85.66 -6.24
C ALA A 194 -23.94 -84.33 -6.76
N VAL A 195 -24.87 -84.41 -7.73
CA VAL A 195 -25.61 -83.27 -8.28
C VAL A 195 -26.35 -82.48 -7.19
N THR A 196 -27.00 -83.16 -6.23
CA THR A 196 -27.70 -82.46 -5.13
C THR A 196 -26.74 -81.72 -4.20
N GLY A 197 -25.54 -82.25 -3.97
CA GLY A 197 -24.48 -81.59 -3.21
C GLY A 197 -23.97 -80.33 -3.93
N ALA A 198 -23.64 -80.45 -5.22
CA ALA A 198 -23.16 -79.33 -6.04
C ALA A 198 -24.23 -78.22 -6.19
N LEU A 199 -25.49 -78.61 -6.35
CA LEU A 199 -26.61 -77.67 -6.40
C LEU A 199 -26.86 -76.99 -5.04
N SER A 200 -26.65 -77.70 -3.92
CA SER A 200 -26.70 -77.10 -2.59
C SER A 200 -25.65 -76.00 -2.44
N VAL A 201 -24.42 -76.20 -2.92
CA VAL A 201 -23.37 -75.16 -2.89
C VAL A 201 -23.77 -73.93 -3.72
N ALA A 202 -24.38 -74.13 -4.89
CA ALA A 202 -24.87 -73.02 -5.72
C ALA A 202 -25.93 -72.18 -4.99
N PHE A 203 -26.89 -72.83 -4.32
CA PHE A 203 -27.94 -72.13 -3.59
C PHE A 203 -27.44 -71.51 -2.28
N ASP A 204 -26.59 -72.22 -1.53
CA ASP A 204 -26.11 -71.76 -0.23
C ASP A 204 -25.21 -70.52 -0.37
N THR A 205 -24.30 -70.50 -1.34
CA THR A 205 -23.45 -69.32 -1.65
C THR A 205 -24.28 -68.09 -2.05
N THR A 206 -25.35 -68.29 -2.80
CA THR A 206 -26.26 -67.21 -3.22
C THR A 206 -27.07 -66.68 -2.04
N ALA A 207 -27.68 -67.59 -1.26
CA ALA A 207 -28.49 -67.25 -0.10
C ALA A 207 -27.66 -66.52 0.97
N GLN A 208 -26.44 -66.98 1.22
CA GLN A 208 -25.51 -66.33 2.14
C GLN A 208 -25.14 -64.92 1.65
N ALA A 209 -24.73 -64.77 0.38
CA ALA A 209 -24.31 -63.48 -0.17
C ALA A 209 -25.44 -62.43 -0.09
N MET A 210 -26.67 -62.81 -0.44
CA MET A 210 -27.84 -61.93 -0.32
C MET A 210 -28.16 -61.56 1.13
N SER A 211 -28.05 -62.52 2.05
CA SER A 211 -28.28 -62.28 3.48
C SER A 211 -27.25 -61.29 4.05
N LEU A 212 -25.96 -61.51 3.75
CA LEU A 212 -24.88 -60.61 4.17
C LEU A 212 -25.02 -59.22 3.55
N MET A 213 -25.42 -59.14 2.28
CA MET A 213 -25.68 -57.87 1.60
C MET A 213 -26.81 -57.10 2.28
N LEU A 214 -27.91 -57.76 2.64
CA LEU A 214 -29.05 -57.13 3.30
C LEU A 214 -28.65 -56.54 4.66
N VAL A 215 -27.93 -57.32 5.47
CA VAL A 215 -27.41 -56.85 6.77
C VAL A 215 -26.47 -55.67 6.58
N LEU A 216 -25.54 -55.75 5.63
CA LEU A 216 -24.60 -54.67 5.36
C LEU A 216 -25.31 -53.40 4.86
N TRP A 217 -26.35 -53.55 4.03
CA TRP A 217 -27.17 -52.43 3.56
C TRP A 217 -27.89 -51.73 4.73
N PHE A 218 -28.50 -52.49 5.65
CA PHE A 218 -29.16 -51.91 6.82
C PHE A 218 -28.18 -51.21 7.76
N ALA A 219 -27.00 -51.81 7.98
CA ALA A 219 -25.93 -51.19 8.74
C ALA A 219 -25.48 -49.86 8.08
N MET A 220 -25.26 -49.88 6.77
CA MET A 220 -24.87 -48.69 6.00
C MET A 220 -25.93 -47.59 6.08
N PHE A 221 -27.20 -47.94 5.87
CA PHE A 221 -28.33 -47.03 5.99
C PHE A 221 -28.41 -46.38 7.38
N THR A 222 -28.21 -47.16 8.44
CA THR A 222 -28.21 -46.64 9.81
C THR A 222 -27.08 -45.64 10.04
N VAL A 223 -25.87 -45.93 9.55
CA VAL A 223 -24.73 -45.01 9.68
C VAL A 223 -24.93 -43.74 8.86
N GLU A 224 -25.40 -43.86 7.60
CA GLU A 224 -25.77 -42.70 6.76
C GLU A 224 -26.81 -41.83 7.46
N ARG A 225 -27.83 -42.43 8.07
CA ARG A 225 -28.87 -41.69 8.81
C ARG A 225 -28.34 -40.96 10.04
N VAL A 226 -27.37 -41.55 10.75
CA VAL A 226 -26.71 -40.89 11.90
C VAL A 226 -25.81 -39.75 11.41
N GLU A 227 -25.12 -39.92 10.28
CA GLU A 227 -24.26 -38.88 9.70
C GLU A 227 -25.07 -37.69 9.18
N GLU A 228 -26.21 -37.92 8.53
CA GLU A 228 -27.16 -36.85 8.17
C GLU A 228 -27.60 -36.04 9.39
N ARG A 229 -28.00 -36.72 10.48
CA ARG A 229 -28.38 -36.05 11.73
C ARG A 229 -27.24 -35.23 12.33
N LEU A 230 -26.01 -35.72 12.25
CA LEU A 230 -24.83 -34.98 12.70
C LEU A 230 -24.67 -33.69 11.89
N LEU A 231 -24.79 -33.75 10.56
CA LEU A 231 -24.66 -32.57 9.70
C LEU A 231 -25.74 -31.54 9.98
N ASP A 232 -26.98 -31.97 10.19
CA ASP A 232 -28.08 -31.07 10.54
C ASP A 232 -27.86 -30.40 11.92
N GLU A 233 -27.36 -31.14 12.92
CA GLU A 233 -27.03 -30.54 14.22
C GLU A 233 -25.81 -29.58 14.13
N VAL A 234 -24.82 -29.91 13.29
CA VAL A 234 -23.69 -29.01 12.99
C VAL A 234 -24.18 -27.74 12.32
N ASP A 235 -25.15 -27.84 11.41
CA ASP A 235 -25.76 -26.69 10.74
C ASP A 235 -26.45 -25.76 11.74
N LEU A 236 -27.30 -26.31 12.59
CA LEU A 236 -27.95 -25.56 13.67
C LEU A 236 -26.95 -24.97 14.66
N ALA A 237 -25.89 -25.69 15.01
CA ALA A 237 -24.85 -25.20 15.91
C ALA A 237 -24.02 -24.06 15.28
N THR A 238 -23.71 -24.17 13.99
CA THR A 238 -22.98 -23.15 13.22
C THR A 238 -23.82 -21.90 13.06
N GLY A 239 -25.10 -22.06 12.69
CA GLY A 239 -26.08 -20.97 12.60
C GLY A 239 -26.22 -20.23 13.93
N ARG A 240 -26.46 -20.95 15.04
CA ARG A 240 -26.53 -20.35 16.39
C ARG A 240 -25.26 -19.61 16.80
N ALA A 241 -24.10 -20.04 16.31
CA ALA A 241 -22.83 -19.41 16.65
C ALA A 241 -22.53 -18.17 15.79
N LEU A 242 -22.92 -18.14 14.52
CA LEU A 242 -22.44 -17.11 13.57
C LEU A 242 -23.54 -16.17 13.08
N VAL A 243 -24.77 -16.63 12.97
CA VAL A 243 -25.91 -15.79 12.54
C VAL A 243 -26.18 -14.73 13.60
N GLY A 244 -26.20 -13.46 13.18
CA GLY A 244 -26.36 -12.31 14.07
C GLY A 244 -25.16 -12.04 15.01
N ARG A 245 -24.03 -12.76 14.84
CA ARG A 245 -22.82 -12.50 15.65
C ARG A 245 -22.09 -11.24 15.22
N PHE A 246 -22.00 -10.99 13.92
CA PHE A 246 -21.30 -9.84 13.35
C PHE A 246 -22.27 -8.70 13.07
N GLN A 247 -21.76 -7.47 13.11
CA GLN A 247 -22.50 -6.29 12.67
C GLN A 247 -22.69 -6.38 11.15
N VAL A 248 -23.93 -6.59 10.73
CA VAL A 248 -24.33 -6.56 9.32
C VAL A 248 -24.66 -5.12 8.97
N TYR A 249 -23.84 -4.49 8.14
CA TYR A 249 -24.10 -3.14 7.65
C TYR A 249 -25.02 -3.28 6.44
N GLY A 250 -26.29 -3.63 6.68
CA GLY A 250 -27.30 -4.08 5.71
C GLY A 250 -27.25 -3.46 4.32
N SER A 251 -26.32 -3.90 3.48
CA SER A 251 -26.09 -3.33 2.14
C SER A 251 -26.63 -4.20 1.02
N GLN A 252 -27.17 -5.39 1.31
CA GLN A 252 -27.66 -6.31 0.28
C GLN A 252 -29.17 -6.30 0.06
N ASN A 253 -29.96 -5.96 1.09
CA ASN A 253 -31.43 -5.95 0.95
C ASN A 253 -32.02 -4.57 0.62
N ASP A 254 -31.19 -3.53 0.51
CA ASP A 254 -31.63 -2.19 0.09
C ASP A 254 -30.80 -1.73 -1.12
N PRO A 255 -31.37 -1.76 -2.35
CA PRO A 255 -30.71 -1.31 -3.58
C PRO A 255 -30.11 0.10 -3.47
N ASN A 256 -30.69 0.93 -2.60
CA ASN A 256 -30.26 2.30 -2.38
C ASN A 256 -28.96 2.37 -1.57
N VAL A 257 -28.75 1.46 -0.61
CA VAL A 257 -27.52 1.42 0.22
C VAL A 257 -26.34 0.90 -0.60
N ALA A 258 -26.56 -0.10 -1.47
CA ALA A 258 -25.53 -0.58 -2.40
C ALA A 258 -25.12 0.47 -3.44
N ALA A 259 -26.07 1.29 -3.90
CA ALA A 259 -25.80 2.41 -4.80
C ALA A 259 -25.01 3.52 -4.09
N VAL A 260 -25.40 3.88 -2.86
CA VAL A 260 -24.71 4.88 -2.05
C VAL A 260 -23.28 4.44 -1.69
N ARG A 261 -23.06 3.16 -1.40
CA ARG A 261 -21.72 2.62 -1.14
C ARG A 261 -20.83 2.64 -2.39
N ARG A 262 -21.32 2.17 -3.55
CA ARG A 262 -20.56 2.23 -4.81
C ARG A 262 -20.24 3.66 -5.21
N MET A 263 -21.19 4.57 -5.01
CA MET A 263 -20.99 6.00 -5.22
C MET A 263 -19.96 6.58 -4.25
N SER A 264 -19.98 6.18 -2.98
CA SER A 264 -19.00 6.62 -1.99
C SER A 264 -17.60 6.07 -2.29
N GLU A 265 -17.49 4.81 -2.70
CA GLU A 265 -16.23 4.20 -3.14
C GLU A 265 -15.69 4.90 -4.40
N GLN A 266 -16.54 5.25 -5.37
CA GLN A 266 -16.14 6.06 -6.53
C GLN A 266 -15.72 7.48 -6.16
N VAL A 267 -16.39 8.12 -5.20
CA VAL A 267 -16.00 9.45 -4.71
C VAL A 267 -14.66 9.38 -4.00
N VAL A 268 -14.42 8.38 -3.16
CA VAL A 268 -13.12 8.16 -2.49
C VAL A 268 -12.02 7.90 -3.52
N GLU A 269 -12.25 7.01 -4.48
CA GLU A 269 -11.28 6.73 -5.55
C GLU A 269 -10.99 7.98 -6.40
N SER A 270 -11.99 8.81 -6.65
CA SER A 270 -11.84 10.06 -7.40
C SER A 270 -11.07 11.11 -6.58
N VAL A 271 -11.32 11.20 -5.27
CA VAL A 271 -10.59 12.07 -4.34
C VAL A 271 -9.14 11.63 -4.20
N ASP A 272 -8.87 10.32 -4.14
CA ASP A 272 -7.51 9.78 -4.08
C ASP A 272 -6.73 10.08 -5.37
N LYS A 273 -7.34 9.84 -6.54
CA LYS A 273 -6.74 10.18 -7.84
C LYS A 273 -6.52 11.69 -7.98
N LEU A 274 -7.46 12.50 -7.50
CA LEU A 274 -7.34 13.96 -7.52
C LEU A 274 -6.21 14.44 -6.60
N SER A 275 -6.12 13.90 -5.38
CA SER A 275 -5.06 14.22 -4.41
C SER A 275 -3.69 13.84 -4.96
N ALA A 276 -3.56 12.69 -5.61
CA ALA A 276 -2.33 12.27 -6.26
C ALA A 276 -1.91 13.25 -7.37
N ASN A 277 -2.84 13.62 -8.26
CA ASN A 277 -2.57 14.59 -9.33
C ASN A 277 -2.24 15.99 -8.79
N GLN A 278 -2.87 16.40 -7.69
CA GLN A 278 -2.64 17.69 -7.04
C GLN A 278 -1.26 17.73 -6.38
N GLN A 279 -0.82 16.65 -5.75
CA GLN A 279 0.54 16.50 -5.23
C GLN A 279 1.58 16.55 -6.35
N GLU A 280 1.36 15.84 -7.46
CA GLU A 280 2.28 15.82 -8.59
C GLU A 280 2.43 17.21 -9.23
N THR A 281 1.31 17.92 -9.45
CA THR A 281 1.31 19.27 -10.03
C THR A 281 2.00 20.27 -9.11
N LEU A 282 1.73 20.21 -7.79
CA LEU A 282 2.36 21.09 -6.80
C LEU A 282 3.87 20.82 -6.68
N GLN A 283 4.28 19.55 -6.72
CA GLN A 283 5.70 19.18 -6.70
C GLN A 283 6.44 19.67 -7.95
N SER A 284 5.82 19.55 -9.13
CA SER A 284 6.39 20.06 -10.38
C SER A 284 6.57 21.58 -10.33
N LEU A 285 5.55 22.32 -9.89
CA LEU A 285 5.61 23.78 -9.74
C LEU A 285 6.70 24.22 -8.76
N LEU A 286 6.77 23.59 -7.58
CA LEU A 286 7.81 23.88 -6.59
C LEU A 286 9.21 23.56 -7.12
N GLY A 287 9.36 22.45 -7.85
CA GLY A 287 10.62 22.07 -8.48
C GLY A 287 11.09 23.08 -9.52
N ASP A 288 10.19 23.55 -10.40
CA ASP A 288 10.52 24.53 -11.42
C ASP A 288 10.83 25.92 -10.82
N MET A 289 10.13 26.29 -9.75
CA MET A 289 10.39 27.53 -8.99
C MET A 289 11.75 27.50 -8.31
N GLN A 290 12.10 26.38 -7.65
CA GLN A 290 13.38 26.24 -6.98
C GLN A 290 14.55 26.29 -7.97
N ARG A 291 14.40 25.67 -9.15
CA ARG A 291 15.41 25.75 -10.21
C ARG A 291 15.59 27.18 -10.72
N LYS A 292 14.51 27.87 -11.09
CA LYS A 292 14.60 29.26 -11.56
C LYS A 292 15.25 30.17 -10.52
N TRP A 293 14.86 30.05 -9.25
CA TRP A 293 15.44 30.83 -8.16
C TRP A 293 16.94 30.57 -7.98
N GLN A 294 17.35 29.30 -8.04
CA GLN A 294 18.74 28.92 -7.93
C GLN A 294 19.58 29.49 -9.08
N THR A 295 19.11 29.37 -10.33
CA THR A 295 19.82 29.90 -11.50
C THR A 295 19.94 31.42 -11.46
N THR A 296 18.89 32.13 -11.04
CA THR A 296 18.92 33.59 -10.90
C THR A 296 19.86 34.02 -9.78
N THR A 297 19.90 33.28 -8.66
CA THR A 297 20.78 33.59 -7.52
C THR A 297 22.25 33.34 -7.85
N GLU A 298 22.57 32.21 -8.50
CA GLU A 298 23.95 31.86 -8.90
C GLU A 298 24.52 32.85 -9.92
N SER A 299 23.75 33.17 -10.98
CA SER A 299 24.19 34.14 -11.99
C SER A 299 24.35 35.56 -11.43
N THR A 300 23.54 35.94 -10.43
CA THR A 300 23.68 37.22 -9.72
C THR A 300 24.95 37.24 -8.87
N GLY A 301 25.24 36.13 -8.17
CA GLY A 301 26.46 35.98 -7.36
C GLY A 301 27.72 36.11 -8.21
N GLU A 302 27.80 35.39 -9.33
CA GLU A 302 28.97 35.45 -10.23
C GLU A 302 29.18 36.84 -10.85
N LEU A 303 28.10 37.51 -11.27
CA LEU A 303 28.21 38.81 -11.92
C LEU A 303 28.58 39.94 -10.95
N LEU A 304 28.04 39.93 -9.73
CA LEU A 304 28.42 40.88 -8.67
C LEU A 304 29.88 40.70 -8.29
N THR A 305 30.32 39.44 -8.12
CA THR A 305 31.70 39.15 -7.75
C THR A 305 32.65 39.61 -8.86
N SER A 306 32.30 39.40 -10.13
CA SER A 306 33.16 39.79 -11.26
C SER A 306 33.24 41.32 -11.44
N THR A 307 32.12 42.04 -11.34
CA THR A 307 32.10 43.50 -11.52
C THR A 307 32.76 44.25 -10.37
N LEU A 308 32.53 43.86 -9.11
CA LEU A 308 33.23 44.45 -7.96
C LEU A 308 34.73 44.16 -8.00
N THR A 309 35.12 42.92 -8.33
CA THR A 309 36.53 42.55 -8.42
C THR A 309 37.24 43.30 -9.54
N ALA A 310 36.61 43.45 -10.72
CA ALA A 310 37.17 44.18 -11.84
C ALA A 310 37.30 45.69 -11.53
N GLY A 311 36.23 46.32 -11.02
CA GLY A 311 36.22 47.75 -10.72
C GLY A 311 37.24 48.15 -9.65
N LEU A 312 37.36 47.37 -8.56
CA LEU A 312 38.37 47.63 -7.52
C LEU A 312 39.79 47.38 -8.02
N ARG A 313 40.00 46.35 -8.84
CA ARG A 313 41.33 46.02 -9.38
C ARG A 313 41.82 47.10 -10.33
N ASP A 314 40.98 47.59 -11.23
CA ASP A 314 41.36 48.62 -12.20
C ASP A 314 41.56 49.98 -11.49
N GLY A 315 40.65 50.38 -10.59
CA GLY A 315 40.79 51.63 -9.83
C GLY A 315 42.05 51.69 -8.96
N LEU A 316 42.41 50.61 -8.26
CA LEU A 316 43.65 50.55 -7.47
C LEU A 316 44.90 50.54 -8.34
N ARG A 317 44.83 49.91 -9.52
CA ARG A 317 45.94 49.86 -10.47
C ARG A 317 46.22 51.25 -11.03
N ASP A 318 45.18 51.96 -11.46
CA ASP A 318 45.31 53.30 -12.06
C ASP A 318 45.84 54.31 -11.03
N HIS A 319 45.35 54.26 -9.79
CA HIS A 319 45.86 55.07 -8.69
C HIS A 319 47.35 54.77 -8.37
N ALA A 320 47.74 53.49 -8.36
CA ALA A 320 49.13 53.10 -8.13
C ALA A 320 50.06 53.59 -9.25
N THR A 321 49.63 53.54 -10.52
CA THR A 321 50.39 54.10 -11.65
C THR A 321 50.50 55.62 -11.58
N GLY A 322 49.41 56.34 -11.26
CA GLY A 322 49.42 57.80 -11.13
C GLY A 322 50.40 58.29 -10.06
N LEU A 323 50.41 57.65 -8.89
CA LEU A 323 51.38 57.92 -7.82
C LEU A 323 52.82 57.72 -8.29
N ASN A 324 53.10 56.61 -8.97
CA ASN A 324 54.47 56.28 -9.37
C ASN A 324 54.99 57.27 -10.43
N THR A 325 54.15 57.65 -11.40
CA THR A 325 54.50 58.65 -12.42
C THR A 325 54.67 60.06 -11.81
N GLY A 326 53.83 60.44 -10.84
CA GLY A 326 53.99 61.71 -10.12
C GLY A 326 55.31 61.79 -9.35
N VAL A 327 55.67 60.72 -8.62
CA VAL A 327 56.93 60.62 -7.88
C VAL A 327 58.14 60.65 -8.81
N GLU A 328 58.11 59.92 -9.94
CA GLU A 328 59.18 59.94 -10.94
C GLU A 328 59.41 61.33 -11.55
N THR A 329 58.33 62.03 -11.88
CA THR A 329 58.39 63.40 -12.44
C THR A 329 59.00 64.37 -11.43
N GLN A 330 58.69 64.19 -10.14
CA GLN A 330 59.25 65.01 -9.07
C GLN A 330 60.74 64.74 -8.82
N LEU A 331 61.16 63.48 -8.83
CA LEU A 331 62.58 63.10 -8.77
C LEU A 331 63.38 63.68 -9.94
N ALA A 332 62.81 63.70 -11.15
CA ALA A 332 63.43 64.30 -12.32
C ALA A 332 63.58 65.83 -12.19
N SER A 333 62.53 66.52 -11.72
CA SER A 333 62.55 67.96 -11.44
C SER A 333 63.61 68.34 -10.39
N LEU A 334 63.68 67.59 -9.29
CA LEU A 334 64.64 67.84 -8.21
C LEU A 334 66.08 67.64 -8.68
N ASN A 335 66.32 66.61 -9.49
CA ASN A 335 67.63 66.33 -10.06
C ASN A 335 68.06 67.42 -11.07
N ALA A 336 67.13 67.96 -11.85
CA ALA A 336 67.40 69.09 -12.74
C ALA A 336 67.80 70.35 -11.97
N SER A 337 67.08 70.66 -10.88
CA SER A 337 67.39 71.82 -10.03
C SER A 337 68.74 71.68 -9.32
N LEU A 338 69.11 70.49 -8.83
CA LEU A 338 70.42 70.23 -8.23
C LEU A 338 71.58 70.37 -9.22
N ASN A 339 71.39 69.90 -10.46
CA ASN A 339 72.40 70.06 -11.51
C ASN A 339 72.62 71.53 -11.88
N ASP A 340 71.54 72.32 -11.94
CA ASP A 340 71.62 73.76 -12.20
C ASP A 340 72.36 74.49 -11.06
N GLN A 341 72.11 74.11 -9.81
CA GLN A 341 72.86 74.62 -8.65
C GLN A 341 74.36 74.28 -8.71
N GLN A 342 74.70 73.04 -9.08
CA GLN A 342 76.10 72.64 -9.23
C GLN A 342 76.81 73.46 -10.33
N ALA A 343 76.12 73.78 -11.43
CA ALA A 343 76.66 74.61 -12.50
C ALA A 343 76.92 76.05 -12.05
N HIS A 344 76.01 76.65 -11.27
CA HIS A 344 76.16 78.00 -10.72
C HIS A 344 77.28 78.12 -9.68
N VAL A 345 77.43 77.12 -8.79
CA VAL A 345 78.56 77.08 -7.85
C VAL A 345 79.89 76.93 -8.61
N ALA A 346 79.92 76.07 -9.64
CA ALA A 346 81.12 75.92 -10.47
C ALA A 346 81.48 77.21 -11.22
N SER A 347 80.49 78.00 -11.69
CA SER A 347 80.78 79.30 -12.32
C SER A 347 81.33 80.32 -11.33
N ALA A 348 80.77 80.39 -10.11
CA ALA A 348 81.26 81.32 -9.08
C ALA A 348 82.71 80.98 -8.65
N VAL A 349 83.04 79.69 -8.53
CA VAL A 349 84.42 79.24 -8.24
C VAL A 349 85.37 79.59 -9.38
N ARG A 350 84.95 79.43 -10.64
CA ARG A 350 85.77 79.85 -11.81
C ARG A 350 85.99 81.36 -11.82
N GLU A 351 84.99 82.16 -11.48
CA GLU A 351 85.11 83.62 -11.37
C GLU A 351 86.10 84.03 -10.28
N GLN A 352 86.09 83.35 -9.13
CA GLN A 352 87.11 83.57 -8.09
C GLN A 352 88.52 83.20 -8.56
N LEU A 353 88.68 82.05 -9.23
CA LEU A 353 89.97 81.64 -9.82
C LEU A 353 90.48 82.67 -10.83
N ALA A 354 89.61 83.19 -11.71
CA ALA A 354 89.97 84.24 -12.66
C ALA A 354 90.37 85.55 -11.96
N SER A 355 89.70 85.92 -10.85
CA SER A 355 90.07 87.10 -10.07
C SER A 355 91.43 86.95 -9.38
N LEU A 356 91.76 85.75 -8.90
CA LEU A 356 93.07 85.42 -8.30
C LEU A 356 94.18 85.41 -9.35
N GLU A 357 93.91 84.88 -10.54
CA GLU A 357 94.86 84.86 -11.66
C GLU A 357 95.16 86.28 -12.18
N LYS A 358 94.14 87.15 -12.22
CA LYS A 358 94.26 88.58 -12.56
C LYS A 358 95.08 89.36 -11.51
N LEU A 359 94.87 89.05 -10.23
CA LEU A 359 95.71 89.59 -9.14
C LEU A 359 97.16 89.09 -9.25
N GLN A 360 97.38 87.82 -9.58
CA GLN A 360 98.72 87.27 -9.74
C GLN A 360 99.48 87.91 -10.91
N THR A 361 98.79 88.17 -12.03
CA THR A 361 99.36 88.90 -13.18
C THR A 361 99.65 90.36 -12.84
N GLU A 362 98.78 91.03 -12.07
CA GLU A 362 99.03 92.39 -11.58
C GLU A 362 100.21 92.45 -10.59
N TYR A 363 100.43 91.40 -9.79
CA TYR A 363 101.62 91.24 -8.96
C TYR A 363 102.89 90.98 -9.79
N ALA A 364 102.82 90.19 -10.87
CA ALA A 364 103.95 89.91 -11.76
C ALA A 364 104.39 91.17 -12.53
N GLU A 365 103.43 92.02 -12.95
CA GLU A 365 103.70 93.28 -13.64
C GLU A 365 104.29 94.35 -12.68
N ARG A 366 103.86 94.35 -11.41
CA ARG A 366 104.40 95.24 -10.36
C ARG A 366 105.77 94.81 -9.81
N LEU A 367 106.20 93.56 -10.01
CA LEU A 367 107.50 93.06 -9.55
C LEU A 367 108.69 93.50 -10.41
N GLN A 368 108.45 94.13 -11.57
CA GLN A 368 109.51 94.64 -12.45
C GLN A 368 109.81 96.15 -12.27
N THR A 369 109.11 96.83 -11.36
CA THR A 369 109.34 98.26 -11.02
C THR A 369 109.62 98.47 -9.52
N THR A 370 110.77 97.94 -9.11
CA THR A 370 111.78 98.38 -8.10
C THR A 370 111.38 99.28 -6.91
N THR A 371 111.44 98.66 -5.72
CA THR A 371 112.25 98.96 -4.51
C THR A 371 112.11 100.29 -3.72
N ASP A 372 112.05 100.09 -2.39
CA ASP A 372 112.28 101.01 -1.25
C ASP A 372 111.16 101.96 -0.78
N GLN A 373 110.19 101.40 -0.05
CA GLN A 373 109.97 101.65 1.39
C GLN A 373 108.65 101.00 1.84
N GLN A 374 108.76 99.75 2.31
CA GLN A 374 107.68 98.78 2.51
C GLN A 374 106.97 98.83 3.89
N THR A 375 107.20 99.81 4.75
CA THR A 375 106.71 99.70 6.14
C THR A 375 105.28 100.22 6.37
N SER A 376 104.69 101.01 5.47
CA SER A 376 103.29 101.48 5.63
C SER A 376 102.22 100.71 4.85
N ARG A 377 102.60 99.79 3.94
CA ARG A 377 101.65 99.10 3.04
C ARG A 377 101.17 97.72 3.53
N ILE A 378 101.76 97.18 4.59
CA ILE A 378 101.38 95.85 5.12
C ILE A 378 100.04 95.91 5.87
N VAL A 379 99.69 97.05 6.49
CA VAL A 379 98.42 97.20 7.22
C VAL A 379 97.23 97.41 6.26
N SER A 380 97.40 98.17 5.16
CA SER A 380 96.31 98.41 4.20
C SER A 380 96.01 97.22 3.29
N GLY A 381 97.00 96.35 3.03
CA GLY A 381 96.81 95.14 2.23
C GLY A 381 96.02 94.04 2.96
N ALA A 382 96.22 93.92 4.27
CA ALA A 382 95.50 92.96 5.10
C ALA A 382 94.00 93.32 5.24
N ASP A 383 93.67 94.61 5.39
CA ASP A 383 92.27 95.08 5.42
C ASP A 383 91.55 94.88 4.09
N GLY A 384 92.24 95.02 2.94
CA GLY A 384 91.64 94.78 1.63
C GLY A 384 91.31 93.31 1.35
N VAL A 385 92.20 92.38 1.75
CA VAL A 385 91.95 90.94 1.61
C VAL A 385 90.86 90.47 2.58
N LEU A 386 90.87 90.95 3.82
CA LEU A 386 89.83 90.61 4.80
C LEU A 386 88.47 91.24 4.43
N GLY A 387 88.45 92.45 3.86
CA GLY A 387 87.24 93.08 3.32
C GLY A 387 86.66 92.29 2.15
N ASN A 388 87.47 91.92 1.16
CA ASN A 388 87.01 91.14 0.01
C ASN A 388 86.56 89.73 0.39
N LEU A 389 87.20 89.10 1.39
CA LEU A 389 86.83 87.76 1.86
C LEU A 389 85.56 87.80 2.72
N ARG A 390 85.37 88.87 3.51
CA ARG A 390 84.12 89.16 4.21
C ARG A 390 82.98 89.43 3.23
N ASP A 391 83.17 90.32 2.25
CA ASP A 391 82.17 90.63 1.23
C ASP A 391 81.83 89.39 0.38
N GLY A 392 82.82 88.56 0.07
CA GLY A 392 82.62 87.28 -0.63
C GLY A 392 81.83 86.25 0.19
N LEU A 393 82.09 86.17 1.50
CA LEU A 393 81.31 85.32 2.42
C LEU A 393 79.89 85.87 2.65
N GLU A 394 79.73 87.19 2.71
CA GLU A 394 78.43 87.85 2.79
C GLU A 394 77.60 87.58 1.52
N ARG A 395 78.23 87.67 0.34
CA ARG A 395 77.60 87.33 -0.95
C ARG A 395 77.23 85.85 -1.04
N MET A 396 78.08 84.97 -0.54
CA MET A 396 77.81 83.53 -0.53
C MET A 396 76.68 83.19 0.46
N ALA A 397 76.63 83.86 1.61
CA ALA A 397 75.54 83.71 2.57
C ALA A 397 74.21 84.27 2.02
N GLU A 398 74.21 85.42 1.35
CA GLU A 398 73.04 85.97 0.65
C GLU A 398 72.52 84.99 -0.42
N LEU A 399 73.41 84.46 -1.27
CA LEU A 399 73.04 83.49 -2.30
C LEU A 399 72.56 82.16 -1.72
N LEU A 400 73.11 81.72 -0.58
CA LEU A 400 72.63 80.52 0.13
C LEU A 400 71.25 80.72 0.72
N VAL A 401 70.98 81.89 1.32
CA VAL A 401 69.66 82.22 1.86
C VAL A 401 68.64 82.34 0.72
N GLU A 402 68.99 83.00 -0.37
CA GLU A 402 68.14 83.11 -1.56
C GLU A 402 67.88 81.73 -2.19
N ALA A 403 68.89 80.85 -2.25
CA ALA A 403 68.75 79.48 -2.74
C ALA A 403 67.85 78.62 -1.82
N LEU A 404 68.01 78.71 -0.50
CA LEU A 404 67.18 77.98 0.46
C LEU A 404 65.72 78.47 0.42
N GLN A 405 65.52 79.78 0.24
CA GLN A 405 64.20 80.36 0.12
C GLN A 405 63.52 79.92 -1.19
N LYS A 406 64.24 79.98 -2.31
CA LYS A 406 63.75 79.47 -3.60
C LYS A 406 63.48 77.97 -3.56
N HIS A 407 64.32 77.19 -2.86
CA HIS A 407 64.10 75.76 -2.67
C HIS A 407 62.84 75.49 -1.83
N GLY A 408 62.64 76.25 -0.74
CA GLY A 408 61.42 76.18 0.07
C GLY A 408 60.16 76.53 -0.72
N GLU A 409 60.22 77.55 -1.58
CA GLU A 409 59.14 77.91 -2.50
C GLU A 409 58.86 76.79 -3.52
N THR A 410 59.89 76.19 -4.11
CA THR A 410 59.69 75.06 -5.04
C THR A 410 59.12 73.82 -4.35
N LEU A 411 59.54 73.52 -3.11
CA LEU A 411 59.05 72.38 -2.36
C LEU A 411 57.59 72.58 -1.93
N THR A 412 57.24 73.78 -1.46
CA THR A 412 55.86 74.12 -1.10
C THR A 412 54.94 74.15 -2.33
N THR A 413 55.43 74.61 -3.47
CA THR A 413 54.68 74.54 -4.74
C THR A 413 54.45 73.09 -5.17
N ALA A 414 55.48 72.24 -5.07
CA ALA A 414 55.37 70.82 -5.42
C ALA A 414 54.45 70.05 -4.45
N GLU A 415 54.51 70.33 -3.15
CA GLU A 415 53.54 69.79 -2.18
C GLU A 415 52.12 70.22 -2.52
N HIS A 416 51.93 71.46 -2.97
CA HIS A 416 50.62 71.96 -3.37
C HIS A 416 50.10 71.29 -4.66
N GLU A 417 50.98 71.07 -5.65
CA GLU A 417 50.66 70.33 -6.87
C GLU A 417 50.33 68.87 -6.57
N LEU A 418 51.14 68.17 -5.77
CA LEU A 418 50.84 66.80 -5.32
C LEU A 418 49.53 66.74 -4.54
N ALA A 419 49.27 67.68 -3.65
CA ALA A 419 48.01 67.73 -2.91
C ALA A 419 46.82 68.03 -3.84
N SER A 420 47.02 68.86 -4.87
CA SER A 420 46.00 69.13 -5.90
C SER A 420 45.72 67.90 -6.74
N GLU A 421 46.76 67.19 -7.16
CA GLU A 421 46.65 65.99 -7.97
C GLU A 421 46.05 64.82 -7.19
N ASN A 422 46.41 64.68 -5.92
CA ASN A 422 45.79 63.72 -5.02
C ASN A 422 44.30 64.05 -4.78
N ARG A 423 43.95 65.33 -4.62
CA ARG A 423 42.52 65.76 -4.57
C ARG A 423 41.79 65.48 -5.88
N ARG A 424 42.45 65.66 -7.04
CA ARG A 424 41.88 65.36 -8.36
C ARG A 424 41.61 63.86 -8.49
N HIS A 425 42.58 63.02 -8.16
CA HIS A 425 42.42 61.56 -8.20
C HIS A 425 41.37 61.06 -7.21
N LEU A 426 41.32 61.61 -5.98
CA LEU A 426 40.24 61.29 -5.04
C LEU A 426 38.87 61.69 -5.60
N GLY A 427 38.77 62.84 -6.28
CA GLY A 427 37.54 63.25 -6.97
C GLY A 427 37.16 62.32 -8.13
N GLU A 428 38.12 61.81 -8.89
CA GLU A 428 37.89 60.83 -9.96
C GLU A 428 37.45 59.47 -9.39
N VAL A 429 38.04 59.04 -8.28
CA VAL A 429 37.62 57.82 -7.57
C VAL A 429 36.21 57.99 -6.98
N GLU A 430 35.90 59.15 -6.38
CA GLU A 430 34.54 59.44 -5.89
C GLU A 430 33.52 59.49 -7.04
N ALA A 431 33.88 60.06 -8.18
CA ALA A 431 33.04 60.09 -9.36
C ALA A 431 32.80 58.69 -9.93
N ALA A 432 33.85 57.88 -10.07
CA ALA A 432 33.75 56.50 -10.52
C ALA A 432 32.96 55.62 -9.54
N LEU A 433 33.12 55.83 -8.24
CA LEU A 433 32.34 55.17 -7.20
C LEU A 433 30.87 55.61 -7.25
N GLY A 434 30.61 56.90 -7.49
CA GLY A 434 29.27 57.46 -7.68
C GLY A 434 28.58 56.86 -8.90
N GLU A 435 29.28 56.75 -10.03
CA GLU A 435 28.79 56.10 -11.24
C GLU A 435 28.52 54.60 -11.00
N ALA A 436 29.44 53.89 -10.34
CA ALA A 436 29.25 52.49 -9.98
C ALA A 436 28.06 52.29 -9.00
N MET A 437 27.86 53.20 -8.04
CA MET A 437 26.70 53.17 -7.13
C MET A 437 25.40 53.45 -7.86
N VAL A 438 25.37 54.39 -8.81
CA VAL A 438 24.19 54.67 -9.64
C VAL A 438 23.86 53.47 -10.53
N VAL A 439 24.86 52.85 -11.17
CA VAL A 439 24.68 51.63 -11.96
C VAL A 439 24.21 50.47 -11.10
N SER A 440 24.76 50.32 -9.89
CA SER A 440 24.32 49.32 -8.91
C SER A 440 22.88 49.57 -8.46
N ALA A 441 22.50 50.83 -8.22
CA ALA A 441 21.15 51.21 -7.79
C ALA A 441 20.11 50.99 -8.90
N ASP A 442 20.39 51.38 -10.15
CA ASP A 442 19.54 51.09 -11.32
C ASP A 442 19.38 49.58 -11.53
N ARG A 443 20.44 48.81 -11.27
CA ARG A 443 20.41 47.35 -11.40
C ARG A 443 19.67 46.68 -10.25
N GLN A 444 19.78 47.19 -9.03
CA GLN A 444 18.98 46.75 -7.88
C GLN A 444 17.50 47.08 -8.09
N GLU A 445 17.17 48.24 -8.66
CA GLU A 445 15.80 48.60 -9.02
C GLU A 445 15.25 47.65 -10.10
N LYS A 446 16.04 47.31 -11.13
CA LYS A 446 15.66 46.29 -12.13
C LYS A 446 15.45 44.91 -11.51
N LEU A 447 16.26 44.52 -10.54
CA LEU A 447 16.10 43.25 -9.81
C LEU A 447 14.84 43.24 -8.94
N VAL A 448 14.54 44.35 -8.27
CA VAL A 448 13.30 44.50 -7.49
C VAL A 448 12.09 44.41 -8.43
N ARG A 449 12.14 45.07 -9.60
CA ARG A 449 11.07 44.94 -10.61
C ARG A 449 10.94 43.53 -11.17
N GLN A 450 12.04 42.82 -11.40
CA GLN A 450 12.00 41.41 -11.79
C GLN A 450 11.43 40.52 -10.69
N SER A 451 11.83 40.73 -9.44
CA SER A 451 11.29 40.01 -8.28
C SER A 451 9.79 40.27 -8.13
N GLU A 452 9.34 41.52 -8.28
CA GLU A 452 7.91 41.87 -8.31
C GLU A 452 7.16 41.19 -9.47
N SER A 453 7.77 41.07 -10.65
CA SER A 453 7.19 40.34 -11.78
C SER A 453 7.02 38.86 -11.47
N VAL A 454 8.05 38.21 -10.92
CA VAL A 454 7.98 36.79 -10.52
C VAL A 454 6.95 36.58 -9.41
N LEU A 455 6.86 37.48 -8.44
CA LEU A 455 5.85 37.44 -7.38
C LEU A 455 4.43 37.64 -7.92
N ARG A 456 4.25 38.51 -8.91
CA ARG A 456 2.95 38.67 -9.61
C ARG A 456 2.58 37.43 -10.40
N GLU A 457 3.53 36.82 -11.12
CA GLU A 457 3.30 35.56 -11.82
C GLU A 457 2.92 34.44 -10.84
N MET A 458 3.60 34.36 -9.68
CA MET A 458 3.27 33.44 -8.61
C MET A 458 1.85 33.67 -8.08
N GLN A 459 1.47 34.92 -7.83
CA GLN A 459 0.13 35.27 -7.39
C GLN A 459 -0.92 34.91 -8.45
N GLN A 460 -0.66 35.19 -9.73
CA GLN A 460 -1.55 34.86 -10.84
C GLN A 460 -1.75 33.35 -10.98
N ALA A 461 -0.67 32.56 -10.89
CA ALA A 461 -0.72 31.10 -10.95
C ALA A 461 -1.49 30.51 -9.76
N LEU A 462 -1.27 31.02 -8.55
CA LEU A 462 -2.00 30.63 -7.34
C LEU A 462 -3.49 30.97 -7.45
N VAL A 463 -3.84 32.15 -7.94
CA VAL A 463 -5.23 32.56 -8.17
C VAL A 463 -5.89 31.67 -9.22
N SER A 464 -5.18 31.33 -10.30
CA SER A 464 -5.70 30.43 -11.33
C SER A 464 -5.90 29.01 -10.80
N ALA A 465 -4.98 28.50 -9.97
CA ALA A 465 -5.11 27.19 -9.34
C ALA A 465 -6.26 27.16 -8.32
N ALA A 466 -6.42 28.24 -7.55
CA ALA A 466 -7.56 28.41 -6.65
C ALA A 466 -8.89 28.49 -7.43
N GLY A 467 -8.92 29.21 -8.56
CA GLY A 467 -10.07 29.27 -9.46
C GLY A 467 -10.46 27.90 -10.00
N ALA A 468 -9.50 27.13 -10.52
CA ALA A 468 -9.73 25.76 -10.98
C ALA A 468 -10.24 24.84 -9.86
N THR A 469 -9.80 25.06 -8.62
CA THR A 469 -10.28 24.31 -7.44
C THR A 469 -11.72 24.67 -7.11
N ILE A 470 -12.10 25.95 -7.20
CA ILE A 470 -13.48 26.42 -6.99
C ILE A 470 -14.41 25.88 -8.09
N ASP A 471 -14.00 25.94 -9.35
CA ASP A 471 -14.77 25.38 -10.46
C ASP A 471 -14.99 23.88 -10.29
N HIS A 472 -13.99 23.15 -9.79
CA HIS A 472 -14.14 21.74 -9.44
C HIS A 472 -15.06 21.49 -8.25
N GLN A 473 -15.01 22.32 -7.20
CA GLN A 473 -15.97 22.23 -6.09
C GLN A 473 -17.40 22.45 -6.57
N ASN A 474 -17.61 23.42 -7.47
CA ASN A 474 -18.92 23.67 -8.07
C ASN A 474 -19.41 22.47 -8.89
N GLU A 475 -18.53 21.80 -9.64
CA GLU A 475 -18.89 20.59 -10.38
C GLU A 475 -19.23 19.43 -9.44
N LEU A 476 -18.53 19.26 -8.32
CA LEU A 476 -18.88 18.26 -7.29
C LEU A 476 -20.23 18.55 -6.65
N VAL A 477 -20.54 19.83 -6.37
CA VAL A 477 -21.86 20.24 -5.86
C VAL A 477 -22.95 19.91 -6.88
N LYS A 478 -22.71 20.19 -8.16
CA LYS A 478 -23.65 19.89 -9.26
C LYS A 478 -23.86 18.38 -9.44
N GLN A 479 -22.80 17.58 -9.30
CA GLN A 479 -22.92 16.11 -9.28
C GLN A 479 -23.71 15.65 -8.06
N GLY A 480 -23.50 16.25 -6.88
CA GLY A 480 -24.30 16.03 -5.68
C GLY A 480 -25.79 16.34 -5.89
N GLU A 481 -26.13 17.43 -6.59
CA GLU A 481 -27.51 17.76 -6.95
C GLU A 481 -28.13 16.75 -7.92
N ILE A 482 -27.37 16.29 -8.92
CA ILE A 482 -27.82 15.24 -9.84
C ILE A 482 -28.11 13.95 -9.07
N LEU A 483 -27.24 13.57 -8.13
CA LEU A 483 -27.43 12.41 -7.27
C LEU A 483 -28.66 12.58 -6.37
N LEU A 484 -28.87 13.77 -5.80
CA LEU A 484 -30.07 14.08 -5.02
C LEU A 484 -31.34 13.91 -5.87
N LYS A 485 -31.29 14.35 -7.14
CA LYS A 485 -32.40 14.23 -8.09
C LYS A 485 -32.66 12.78 -8.50
N VAL A 486 -31.61 11.96 -8.62
CA VAL A 486 -31.75 10.52 -8.85
C VAL A 486 -32.38 9.84 -7.63
N VAL A 487 -31.94 10.19 -6.41
CA VAL A 487 -32.53 9.66 -5.17
C VAL A 487 -34.01 10.04 -5.05
N ASP A 488 -34.37 11.30 -5.34
CA ASP A 488 -35.77 11.73 -5.29
C ASP A 488 -36.62 11.04 -6.38
N SER A 489 -36.06 10.83 -7.58
CA SER A 489 -36.69 10.05 -8.65
C SER A 489 -36.93 8.59 -8.23
N THR A 490 -35.97 7.94 -7.57
CA THR A 490 -36.16 6.59 -7.00
C THR A 490 -37.25 6.58 -5.94
N GLY A 491 -37.31 7.62 -5.09
CA GLY A 491 -38.40 7.79 -4.13
C GLY A 491 -39.78 7.96 -4.80
N GLN A 492 -39.84 8.55 -5.99
CA GLN A 492 -41.07 8.63 -6.78
C GLN A 492 -41.45 7.28 -7.39
N VAL A 493 -40.47 6.49 -7.85
CA VAL A 493 -40.69 5.12 -8.35
C VAL A 493 -41.24 4.22 -7.25
N GLN A 494 -40.70 4.30 -6.04
CA GLN A 494 -41.20 3.54 -4.89
C GLN A 494 -42.64 3.93 -4.52
N ARG A 495 -42.99 5.23 -4.58
CA ARG A 495 -44.38 5.68 -4.41
C ARG A 495 -45.31 5.16 -5.50
N LEU A 496 -44.83 5.07 -6.74
CA LEU A 496 -45.58 4.49 -7.87
C LEU A 496 -45.81 2.99 -7.67
N GLU A 497 -44.79 2.27 -7.21
CA GLU A 497 -44.88 0.84 -6.89
C GLU A 497 -45.88 0.59 -5.74
N ASP A 498 -45.82 1.37 -4.66
CA ASP A 498 -46.79 1.31 -3.57
C ASP A 498 -48.22 1.57 -4.05
N SER A 499 -48.40 2.53 -4.97
CA SER A 499 -49.71 2.83 -5.54
C SER A 499 -50.21 1.72 -6.47
N LEU A 500 -49.32 1.13 -7.26
CA LEU A 500 -49.62 -0.01 -8.13
C LEU A 500 -50.01 -1.23 -7.29
N ASN A 501 -49.28 -1.52 -6.22
CA ASN A 501 -49.57 -2.62 -5.30
C ASN A 501 -50.92 -2.40 -4.58
N ARG A 502 -51.23 -1.18 -4.14
CA ARG A 502 -52.55 -0.85 -3.59
C ARG A 502 -53.67 -1.04 -4.61
N ASN A 503 -53.44 -0.67 -5.87
CA ASN A 503 -54.42 -0.86 -6.95
C ASN A 503 -54.62 -2.33 -7.27
N LEU A 504 -53.55 -3.13 -7.33
CA LEU A 504 -53.60 -4.58 -7.55
C LEU A 504 -54.32 -5.30 -6.41
N ASP A 505 -54.05 -4.93 -5.16
CA ASP A 505 -54.74 -5.45 -3.98
C ASP A 505 -56.23 -5.08 -3.98
N THR A 506 -56.56 -3.84 -4.39
CA THR A 506 -57.96 -3.42 -4.59
C THR A 506 -58.63 -4.25 -5.69
N LEU A 507 -57.98 -4.45 -6.84
CA LEU A 507 -58.48 -5.27 -7.94
C LEU A 507 -58.68 -6.74 -7.53
N GLY A 508 -57.75 -7.28 -6.74
CA GLY A 508 -57.84 -8.63 -6.16
C GLY A 508 -59.00 -8.77 -5.19
N ARG A 509 -59.33 -7.73 -4.42
CA ARG A 509 -60.53 -7.69 -3.58
C ARG A 509 -61.82 -7.64 -4.41
N THR A 510 -61.84 -6.89 -5.51
CA THR A 510 -63.00 -6.83 -6.42
C THR A 510 -63.27 -8.19 -7.07
N HIS A 511 -62.22 -8.89 -7.51
CA HIS A 511 -62.34 -10.24 -8.07
C HIS A 511 -62.88 -11.25 -7.04
N LYS A 512 -62.42 -11.18 -5.78
CA LYS A 512 -62.99 -12.00 -4.70
C LYS A 512 -64.45 -11.69 -4.43
N LEU A 513 -64.87 -10.42 -4.52
CA LEU A 513 -66.28 -10.06 -4.39
C LEU A 513 -67.14 -10.69 -5.51
N ASP A 514 -66.68 -10.65 -6.76
CA ASP A 514 -67.37 -11.33 -7.87
C ASP A 514 -67.46 -12.84 -7.67
N GLU A 515 -66.38 -13.47 -7.19
CA GLU A 515 -66.35 -14.90 -6.90
C GLU A 515 -67.29 -15.26 -5.73
N THR A 516 -67.36 -14.43 -4.69
CA THR A 516 -68.33 -14.62 -3.60
C THR A 516 -69.77 -14.46 -4.09
N LEU A 517 -70.06 -13.51 -4.97
CA LEU A 517 -71.38 -13.33 -5.58
C LEU A 517 -71.77 -14.52 -6.46
N MET A 518 -70.84 -15.07 -7.24
CA MET A 518 -71.06 -16.31 -7.99
C MET A 518 -71.34 -17.49 -7.05
N SER A 519 -70.58 -17.64 -5.95
CA SER A 519 -70.82 -18.71 -4.98
C SER A 519 -72.16 -18.56 -4.27
N LEU A 520 -72.58 -17.33 -3.96
CA LEU A 520 -73.85 -17.04 -3.31
C LEU A 520 -75.02 -17.32 -4.27
N SER A 521 -74.87 -16.97 -5.55
CA SER A 521 -75.82 -17.29 -6.61
C SER A 521 -75.96 -18.81 -6.80
N ALA A 522 -74.85 -19.54 -6.81
CA ALA A 522 -74.84 -21.00 -6.87
C ALA A 522 -75.49 -21.63 -5.62
N ALA A 523 -75.24 -21.07 -4.42
CA ALA A 523 -75.88 -21.51 -3.18
C ALA A 523 -77.40 -21.26 -3.20
N ILE A 524 -77.86 -20.12 -3.76
CA ILE A 524 -79.29 -19.84 -3.94
C ILE A 524 -79.92 -20.83 -4.93
N GLN A 525 -79.24 -21.16 -6.04
CA GLN A 525 -79.72 -22.17 -6.99
C GLN A 525 -79.81 -23.56 -6.35
N LEU A 526 -78.85 -23.95 -5.53
CA LEU A 526 -78.88 -25.21 -4.77
C LEU A 526 -79.98 -25.22 -3.70
N LEU A 527 -80.23 -24.10 -3.03
CA LEU A 527 -81.34 -23.98 -2.08
C LEU A 527 -82.69 -24.11 -2.79
N SER A 528 -82.83 -23.44 -3.93
CA SER A 528 -84.04 -23.48 -4.77
C SER A 528 -84.32 -24.90 -5.31
N ALA A 529 -83.27 -25.61 -5.72
CA ALA A 529 -83.34 -27.02 -6.13
C ALA A 529 -83.72 -27.96 -4.98
N ARG A 530 -83.33 -27.64 -3.73
CA ARG A 530 -83.69 -28.41 -2.54
C ARG A 530 -85.12 -28.16 -2.09
N THR A 531 -85.60 -26.91 -2.14
CA THR A 531 -87.01 -26.59 -1.88
C THR A 531 -87.96 -27.15 -2.93
N GLY A 532 -87.51 -27.35 -4.17
CA GLY A 532 -88.29 -28.01 -5.21
C GLY A 532 -88.50 -29.52 -5.01
N ARG A 533 -87.75 -30.16 -4.10
CA ARG A 533 -87.77 -31.63 -3.91
C ARG A 533 -88.62 -32.11 -2.73
N GLU A 534 -89.16 -31.21 -1.91
CA GLU A 534 -90.00 -31.54 -0.74
C GLU A 534 -91.52 -31.41 -0.98
N MET A 535 -91.97 -31.16 -2.21
CA MET A 535 -93.39 -30.87 -2.50
C MET A 535 -94.19 -31.99 -3.20
N ASP A 536 -93.80 -33.27 -3.08
CA ASP A 536 -94.61 -34.36 -3.65
C ASP A 536 -94.69 -35.61 -2.74
N ALA A 537 -95.43 -35.50 -1.62
CA ALA A 537 -96.23 -36.59 -1.04
C ALA A 537 -97.22 -36.03 0.03
N PRO A 538 -98.49 -36.50 0.09
CA PRO A 538 -99.58 -35.73 0.68
C PRO A 538 -99.90 -36.03 2.15
N VAL A 539 -100.51 -35.01 2.76
CA VAL A 539 -100.94 -34.83 4.16
C VAL A 539 -102.16 -35.68 4.54
N ALA A 540 -102.13 -36.33 5.71
CA ALA A 540 -103.32 -36.75 6.44
C ALA A 540 -103.17 -36.46 7.96
N LEU A 541 -104.17 -35.76 8.49
CA LEU A 541 -104.29 -35.21 9.85
C LEU A 541 -104.87 -36.24 10.84
N SER A 542 -104.42 -36.22 12.10
CA SER A 542 -105.24 -36.46 13.31
C SER A 542 -104.40 -36.15 14.56
N ASN A 543 -104.56 -35.00 15.22
CA ASN A 543 -105.55 -34.64 16.24
C ASN A 543 -105.24 -35.18 17.67
N LYS A 544 -105.01 -34.21 18.57
CA LYS A 544 -105.23 -34.17 20.04
C LYS A 544 -104.47 -35.09 21.01
N ALA A 545 -103.63 -34.40 21.80
CA ALA A 545 -103.69 -34.28 23.27
C ALA A 545 -103.70 -35.54 24.15
N ALA A 546 -102.56 -35.78 24.82
CA ALA A 546 -102.42 -35.84 26.28
C ALA A 546 -100.94 -35.63 26.63
#